data_AF-S8EBV8-F1
#
_entry.id   AF-S8EBV8-F1
#
_cell.length_a   1.000
_cell.length_b   1.000
_cell.length_c   1.000
_cell.angle_alpha   90.00
_cell.angle_beta   90.00
_cell.angle_gamma   90.00
#
_symmetry.space_group_name_H-M   'P 1'
#
loop_
_entity.id
_entity.type
_entity.pdbx_description
1 polymer ?
#
loop_
_entity_poly.entity_id
_entity_poly.type
_entity_poly.pdbx_seq_one_letter_code
_entity_poly.pdbx_strand_id
1 'polypeptide(L)'
;MGSVELIWNYWTYWEPAKDAKDGEKAGEWILRPWYHRALGTFMQLAFGGFIAGFLLGTRGRHIRKLWLVPSTVPPPAESPTRRLALQTLTTFHATAWEAPMEKCTMSLATDPTVLLIDVEGVKKRFYIQLDEKNNTVLGRQLPMEPAKEEVFRSWYGEVVGRHMLGEGKWKGR
;
A
#
# COMPACT_ATOMS: atom_id res chain seq x y z
N MET A 1 -33.73 -8.55 -6.93
CA MET A 1 -33.82 -8.37 -5.48
C MET A 1 -32.94 -7.19 -5.11
N GLY A 2 -33.55 -6.10 -4.62
CA GLY A 2 -32.81 -4.88 -4.27
C GLY A 2 -32.00 -5.05 -2.98
N SER A 3 -30.95 -4.24 -2.79
CA SER A 3 -30.18 -4.21 -1.54
C SER A 3 -31.05 -3.93 -0.31
N VAL A 4 -32.08 -3.09 -0.48
CA VAL A 4 -33.07 -2.76 0.56
C VAL A 4 -33.91 -3.98 0.94
N GLU A 5 -34.37 -4.77 -0.02
CA GLU A 5 -35.15 -5.98 0.24
C GLU A 5 -34.32 -7.06 0.95
N LEU A 6 -33.04 -7.19 0.57
CA LEU A 6 -32.13 -8.13 1.20
C LEU A 6 -31.88 -7.77 2.67
N ILE A 7 -31.65 -6.48 2.94
CA ILE A 7 -31.50 -5.98 4.31
C ILE A 7 -32.81 -6.21 5.06
N TRP A 8 -33.95 -5.78 4.52
CA TRP A 8 -35.24 -5.97 5.19
C TRP A 8 -35.47 -7.44 5.60
N ASN A 9 -35.30 -8.40 4.67
CA ASN A 9 -35.47 -9.83 4.94
C ASN A 9 -34.41 -10.43 5.91
N TYR A 10 -33.26 -9.77 6.07
CA TYR A 10 -32.28 -10.15 7.09
C TYR A 10 -32.71 -9.67 8.48
N TRP A 11 -33.23 -8.44 8.58
CA TRP A 11 -33.60 -7.83 9.85
C TRP A 11 -34.96 -8.31 10.38
N THR A 12 -35.86 -8.70 9.48
CA THR A 12 -37.20 -9.20 9.80
C THR A 12 -37.44 -10.59 9.21
N TYR A 13 -38.44 -11.28 9.71
CA TYR A 13 -39.04 -12.44 9.04
C TYR A 13 -40.56 -12.26 9.01
N TRP A 14 -41.20 -12.85 8.01
CA TRP A 14 -42.65 -12.84 7.91
C TRP A 14 -43.23 -13.94 8.80
N GLU A 15 -44.05 -13.59 9.77
CA GLU A 15 -44.81 -14.54 10.57
C GLU A 15 -46.26 -14.57 10.04
N PRO A 16 -46.74 -15.70 9.49
CA PRO A 16 -48.13 -15.80 9.05
C PRO A 16 -49.06 -15.68 10.25
N ALA A 17 -50.18 -14.96 10.09
CA ALA A 17 -51.18 -14.87 11.14
C ALA A 17 -51.74 -16.26 11.44
N LYS A 18 -51.91 -16.60 12.73
CA LYS A 18 -52.37 -17.93 13.17
C LYS A 18 -53.74 -18.33 12.63
N ASP A 19 -54.54 -17.35 12.20
CA ASP A 19 -55.90 -17.51 11.67
C ASP A 19 -55.98 -17.28 10.14
N ALA A 20 -54.85 -17.20 9.44
CA ALA A 20 -54.83 -16.97 7.99
C ALA A 20 -55.37 -18.19 7.22
N LYS A 21 -56.44 -18.00 6.44
CA LYS A 21 -56.95 -19.02 5.52
C LYS A 21 -56.01 -19.19 4.34
N ASP A 22 -55.91 -20.41 3.82
CA ASP A 22 -55.07 -20.75 2.67
C ASP A 22 -55.36 -19.81 1.47
N GLY A 23 -54.40 -18.94 1.16
CA GLY A 23 -54.48 -17.98 0.04
C GLY A 23 -54.46 -16.50 0.45
N GLU A 24 -54.70 -16.16 1.72
CA GLU A 24 -54.53 -14.78 2.22
C GLU A 24 -53.09 -14.58 2.71
N LYS A 25 -52.37 -13.60 2.15
CA LYS A 25 -51.08 -13.13 2.71
C LYS A 25 -51.33 -12.29 3.97
N ALA A 26 -52.01 -12.85 4.95
CA ALA A 26 -52.20 -12.25 6.26
C ALA A 26 -51.03 -12.65 7.17
N GLY A 27 -50.30 -11.66 7.65
CA GLY A 27 -49.14 -11.85 8.52
C GLY A 27 -48.48 -10.52 8.85
N GLU A 28 -47.47 -10.58 9.69
CA GLU A 28 -46.74 -9.40 10.15
C GLU A 28 -45.23 -9.61 9.99
N TRP A 29 -44.53 -8.52 9.68
CA TRP A 29 -43.07 -8.51 9.69
C TRP A 29 -42.57 -8.33 11.11
N ILE A 30 -42.00 -9.38 11.69
CA ILE A 30 -41.47 -9.36 13.04
C ILE A 30 -39.94 -9.24 12.97
N LEU A 31 -39.38 -8.43 13.87
CA LEU A 31 -37.94 -8.28 14.01
C LEU A 31 -37.31 -9.59 14.45
N ARG A 32 -36.23 -9.99 13.78
CA ARG A 32 -35.42 -11.12 14.27
C ARG A 32 -34.85 -10.81 15.65
N PRO A 33 -34.58 -11.84 16.47
CA PRO A 33 -33.94 -11.65 17.76
C PRO A 33 -32.66 -10.81 17.67
N TRP A 34 -32.42 -9.99 18.70
CA TRP A 34 -31.34 -8.99 18.68
C TRP A 34 -29.95 -9.59 18.44
N TYR A 35 -29.69 -10.82 18.90
CA TYR A 35 -28.40 -11.49 18.75
C TYR A 35 -28.10 -11.88 17.28
N HIS A 36 -29.13 -12.25 16.50
CA HIS A 36 -28.96 -12.48 15.06
C HIS A 36 -28.58 -11.18 14.35
N ARG A 37 -29.24 -10.07 14.69
CA ARG A 37 -28.95 -8.75 14.11
C ARG A 37 -27.55 -8.27 14.49
N ALA A 38 -27.17 -8.41 15.75
CA ALA A 38 -25.85 -8.07 16.25
C ALA A 38 -24.74 -8.86 15.54
N LEU A 39 -24.95 -10.16 15.32
CA LEU A 39 -24.02 -10.99 14.56
C LEU A 39 -23.85 -10.49 13.12
N GLY A 40 -24.93 -10.12 12.44
CA GLY A 40 -24.87 -9.56 11.09
C GLY A 40 -24.07 -8.26 11.01
N THR A 41 -24.36 -7.33 11.92
CA THR A 41 -23.61 -6.07 12.02
C THR A 41 -22.14 -6.33 12.32
N PHE A 42 -21.83 -7.25 13.25
CA PHE A 42 -20.46 -7.63 13.55
C PHE A 42 -19.74 -8.21 12.34
N MET A 43 -20.38 -9.10 11.58
CA MET A 43 -19.78 -9.68 10.36
C MET A 43 -19.49 -8.62 9.30
N GLN A 44 -20.37 -7.63 9.12
CA GLN A 44 -20.14 -6.51 8.21
C GLN A 44 -18.96 -5.64 8.66
N LEU A 45 -18.89 -5.32 9.95
CA LEU A 45 -17.77 -4.56 10.53
C LEU A 45 -16.45 -5.34 10.42
N ALA A 46 -16.46 -6.64 10.72
CA ALA A 46 -15.30 -7.51 10.61
C ALA A 46 -14.83 -7.61 9.15
N PHE A 47 -15.74 -7.74 8.20
CA PHE A 47 -15.42 -7.77 6.77
C PHE A 47 -14.85 -6.43 6.29
N GLY A 48 -15.46 -5.31 6.67
CA GLY A 48 -14.93 -3.97 6.36
C GLY A 48 -13.55 -3.75 6.99
N GLY A 49 -13.37 -4.12 8.25
CA GLY A 49 -12.09 -4.07 8.96
C GLY A 49 -11.03 -4.96 8.31
N PHE A 50 -11.42 -6.15 7.85
CA PHE A 50 -10.54 -7.05 7.09
C PHE A 50 -10.07 -6.42 5.78
N ILE A 51 -10.98 -5.87 4.97
CA ILE A 51 -10.64 -5.19 3.72
C ILE A 51 -9.71 -3.99 4.01
N ALA A 52 -10.05 -3.17 5.00
CA ALA A 52 -9.23 -2.02 5.38
C ALA A 52 -7.82 -2.45 5.82
N GLY A 53 -7.71 -3.46 6.68
CA GLY A 53 -6.44 -4.03 7.12
C GLY A 53 -5.63 -4.61 5.96
N PHE A 54 -6.29 -5.31 5.04
CA PHE A 54 -5.65 -5.82 3.83
C PHE A 54 -5.10 -4.69 2.95
N LEU A 55 -5.88 -3.65 2.69
CA LEU A 55 -5.46 -2.48 1.90
C LEU A 55 -4.34 -1.69 2.57
N LEU A 56 -4.35 -1.56 3.90
CA LEU A 56 -3.24 -0.94 4.64
C LEU A 56 -1.98 -1.81 4.56
N GLY A 57 -2.14 -3.14 4.69
CA GLY A 57 -1.04 -4.10 4.59
C GLY A 57 -0.37 -4.13 3.22
N THR A 58 -1.13 -3.95 2.13
CA THR A 58 -0.57 -3.79 0.79
C THR A 58 0.08 -2.42 0.64
N ARG A 59 -0.54 -1.36 1.17
CA ARG A 59 -0.01 0.01 1.04
C ARG A 59 1.22 0.32 1.89
N GLY A 60 1.51 -0.46 2.93
CA GLY A 60 2.61 -0.19 3.85
C GLY A 60 4.02 -0.25 3.27
N ARG A 61 4.15 -0.63 2.00
CA ARG A 61 5.43 -0.71 1.27
C ARG A 61 5.57 0.30 0.14
N HIS A 62 4.51 1.03 -0.21
CA HIS A 62 4.65 2.20 -1.07
C HIS A 62 5.43 3.26 -0.31
N ILE A 63 6.56 3.65 -0.87
CA ILE A 63 7.37 4.76 -0.38
C ILE A 63 6.68 6.05 -0.82
N ARG A 64 6.38 6.91 0.15
CA ARG A 64 5.87 8.26 -0.06
C ARG A 64 6.99 9.26 -0.24
N LYS A 65 8.03 9.14 0.59
CA LYS A 65 9.19 10.04 0.59
C LYS A 65 10.46 9.23 0.81
N LEU A 66 11.49 9.62 0.07
CA LEU A 66 12.80 9.02 0.04
C LEU A 66 13.83 10.12 0.30
N TRP A 67 14.70 9.93 1.28
CA TRP A 67 15.83 10.84 1.51
C TRP A 67 17.15 10.07 1.55
N LEU A 68 18.16 10.64 0.91
CA LEU A 68 19.54 10.23 1.01
C LEU A 68 20.22 11.20 1.99
N VAL A 69 20.50 10.72 3.19
CA VAL A 69 21.06 11.54 4.27
C VAL A 69 22.56 11.23 4.39
N PRO A 70 23.44 12.24 4.38
CA PRO A 70 24.86 12.02 4.66
C PRO A 70 25.02 11.55 6.12
N SER A 71 25.98 10.64 6.39
CA SER A 71 26.29 10.28 7.78
C SER A 71 26.77 11.53 8.53
N THR A 72 26.04 11.95 9.56
CA THR A 72 26.37 13.12 10.40
C THR A 72 27.39 12.80 11.48
N VAL A 73 27.74 11.53 11.67
CA VAL A 73 28.74 11.07 12.63
C VAL A 73 30.05 10.85 11.89
N PRO A 74 31.19 11.42 12.35
CA PRO A 74 32.49 11.15 11.75
C PRO A 74 32.71 9.63 11.76
N PRO A 75 32.92 9.02 10.58
CA PRO A 75 32.95 7.57 10.48
C PRO A 75 34.16 7.06 11.27
N PRO A 76 34.04 6.05 12.16
CA PRO A 76 35.15 5.11 12.31
C PRO A 76 35.47 4.61 10.89
N ALA A 77 36.75 4.41 10.56
CA ALA A 77 37.32 4.33 9.21
C ALA A 77 36.66 3.37 8.19
N GLU A 78 35.61 2.65 8.57
CA GLU A 78 34.88 1.62 7.81
C GLU A 78 33.35 1.83 7.75
N SER A 79 32.77 2.92 8.29
CA SER A 79 31.30 3.05 8.34
C SER A 79 30.68 3.67 7.08
N PRO A 80 29.45 3.24 6.69
CA PRO A 80 28.79 3.60 5.45
C PRO A 80 28.58 5.12 5.32
N THR A 81 29.04 5.69 4.21
CA THR A 81 29.04 7.15 3.97
C THR A 81 27.63 7.73 3.83
N ARG A 82 26.61 6.92 3.51
CA ARG A 82 25.24 7.37 3.19
C ARG A 82 24.17 6.51 3.86
N ARG A 83 23.14 7.16 4.38
CA ARG A 83 21.94 6.53 4.94
C ARG A 83 20.73 6.82 4.06
N LEU A 84 19.87 5.81 3.98
CA LEU A 84 18.58 5.87 3.32
C LEU A 84 17.50 6.05 4.38
N ALA A 85 16.73 7.13 4.31
CA ALA A 85 15.54 7.31 5.11
C ALA A 85 14.28 7.13 4.24
N LEU A 86 13.43 6.19 4.63
CA LEU A 86 12.21 5.80 3.93
C LEU A 86 10.98 6.16 4.76
N GLN A 87 10.04 6.90 4.17
CA GLN A 87 8.70 7.06 4.73
C GLN A 87 7.69 6.34 3.83
N THR A 88 6.99 5.36 4.38
CA THR A 88 5.93 4.65 3.65
C THR A 88 4.57 5.32 3.84
N LEU A 89 3.58 4.96 3.01
CA LEU A 89 2.23 5.54 3.08
C LEU A 89 1.52 5.26 4.41
N THR A 90 1.89 4.19 5.12
CA THR A 90 1.26 3.80 6.39
C THR A 90 1.97 4.40 7.61
N THR A 91 3.10 5.09 7.42
CA THR A 91 3.80 5.71 8.54
C THR A 91 3.14 7.05 8.86
N PHE A 92 2.20 7.03 9.81
CA PHE A 92 1.38 8.17 10.22
C PHE A 92 2.13 9.24 11.04
N HIS A 93 3.38 8.99 11.43
CA HIS A 93 4.22 9.92 12.19
C HIS A 93 5.49 10.30 11.41
N ALA A 94 6.23 11.31 11.91
CA ALA A 94 7.53 11.75 11.38
C ALA A 94 8.66 10.69 11.55
N THR A 95 8.30 9.43 11.76
CA THR A 95 9.23 8.32 11.80
C THR A 95 9.57 7.91 10.37
N ALA A 96 10.85 7.97 10.03
CA ALA A 96 11.38 7.37 8.83
C ALA A 96 12.10 6.09 9.21
N TRP A 97 11.98 5.07 8.37
CA TRP A 97 12.80 3.89 8.50
C TRP A 97 14.18 4.17 7.91
N GLU A 98 15.22 3.97 8.70
CA GLU A 98 16.59 4.25 8.29
C GLU A 98 17.36 2.95 8.03
N ALA A 99 18.09 2.91 6.92
CA ALA A 99 19.03 1.84 6.62
C ALA A 99 20.32 2.40 5.99
N PRO A 100 21.47 1.74 6.21
CA PRO A 100 22.69 2.06 5.51
C PRO A 100 22.53 1.75 4.02
N MET A 101 22.95 2.67 3.15
CA MET A 101 22.73 2.58 1.71
C MET A 101 23.42 1.36 1.08
N GLU A 102 24.52 0.89 1.65
CA GLU A 102 25.24 -0.33 1.23
C GLU A 102 24.39 -1.60 1.29
N LYS A 103 23.40 -1.62 2.20
CA LYS A 103 22.46 -2.73 2.34
C LYS A 103 21.23 -2.57 1.46
N CYS A 104 21.12 -1.49 0.70
CA CYS A 104 19.96 -1.16 -0.11
C CYS A 104 20.30 -1.22 -1.60
N THR A 105 19.58 -2.05 -2.35
CA THR A 105 19.72 -2.14 -3.80
C THR A 105 18.43 -1.65 -4.47
N MET A 106 18.57 -0.74 -5.43
CA MET A 106 17.47 -0.24 -6.23
C MET A 106 17.41 -0.95 -7.58
N SER A 107 16.24 -1.46 -7.96
CA SER A 107 15.97 -2.12 -9.24
C SER A 107 14.71 -1.57 -9.91
N LEU A 108 14.59 -1.76 -11.21
CA LEU A 108 13.37 -1.46 -11.97
C LEU A 108 12.39 -2.63 -11.83
N ALA A 109 11.10 -2.34 -11.64
CA ALA A 109 10.08 -3.37 -11.78
C ALA A 109 9.84 -3.73 -13.26
N THR A 110 9.02 -4.74 -13.50
CA THR A 110 8.49 -5.02 -14.85
C THR A 110 7.70 -3.83 -15.41
N ASP A 111 7.04 -3.08 -14.52
CA ASP A 111 6.38 -1.82 -14.85
C ASP A 111 7.42 -0.67 -14.78
N PRO A 112 7.63 0.08 -15.88
CA PRO A 112 8.60 1.17 -15.91
C PRO A 112 8.27 2.33 -14.96
N THR A 113 7.01 2.43 -14.50
CA THR A 113 6.57 3.45 -13.53
C THR A 113 6.99 3.11 -12.10
N VAL A 114 7.48 1.89 -11.84
CA VAL A 114 7.75 1.41 -10.49
C VAL A 114 9.24 1.11 -10.30
N LEU A 115 9.84 1.75 -9.29
CA LEU A 115 11.16 1.41 -8.79
C LEU A 115 11.03 0.54 -7.54
N LEU A 116 11.85 -0.49 -7.43
CA LEU A 116 11.91 -1.40 -6.31
C LEU A 116 13.15 -1.10 -5.48
N ILE A 117 13.00 -1.11 -4.16
CA ILE A 117 14.12 -1.06 -3.22
C ILE A 117 14.11 -2.34 -2.40
N ASP A 118 15.16 -3.13 -2.58
CA ASP A 118 15.48 -4.29 -1.76
C ASP A 118 16.41 -3.84 -0.65
N VAL A 119 16.13 -4.27 0.59
CA VAL A 119 17.01 -4.02 1.72
C VAL A 119 17.40 -5.32 2.38
N GLU A 120 18.69 -5.51 2.56
CA GLU A 120 19.25 -6.70 3.18
C GLU A 120 18.64 -6.94 4.57
N GLY A 121 18.19 -8.17 4.82
CA GLY A 121 17.50 -8.55 6.06
C GLY A 121 15.99 -8.25 6.08
N VAL A 122 15.46 -7.48 5.13
CA VAL A 122 14.01 -7.26 4.99
C VAL A 122 13.46 -8.18 3.90
N LYS A 123 12.61 -9.14 4.27
CA LYS A 123 12.03 -10.13 3.33
C LYS A 123 11.18 -9.55 2.20
N LYS A 124 10.79 -8.27 2.30
CA LYS A 124 9.77 -7.65 1.46
C LYS A 124 10.35 -6.40 0.81
N ARG A 125 10.15 -6.27 -0.50
CA ARG A 125 10.59 -5.10 -1.29
C ARG A 125 9.74 -3.88 -0.97
N PHE A 126 10.37 -2.72 -0.93
CA PHE A 126 9.69 -1.44 -0.98
C PHE A 126 9.58 -0.99 -2.43
N TYR A 127 8.63 -0.11 -2.71
CA TYR A 127 8.43 0.37 -4.06
C TYR A 127 8.06 1.84 -4.11
N ILE A 128 8.59 2.51 -5.11
CA ILE A 128 8.37 3.91 -5.42
C ILE A 128 7.58 3.91 -6.73
N GLN A 129 6.41 4.52 -6.69
CA GLN A 129 5.62 4.74 -7.89
C GLN A 129 5.93 6.14 -8.41
N LEU A 130 6.35 6.21 -9.67
CA LEU A 130 6.58 7.44 -10.39
C LEU A 130 5.32 7.78 -11.19
N ASP A 131 4.89 9.03 -11.09
CA ASP A 131 3.82 9.56 -11.93
C ASP A 131 4.37 9.92 -13.32
N GLU A 132 3.53 9.96 -14.34
CA GLU A 132 3.99 10.31 -15.70
C GLU A 132 4.54 11.74 -15.78
N LYS A 133 3.94 12.66 -15.00
CA LYS A 133 4.13 14.12 -15.18
C LYS A 133 4.73 14.85 -13.97
N ASN A 134 4.44 14.40 -12.74
CA ASN A 134 4.65 15.22 -11.54
C ASN A 134 5.48 14.52 -10.46
N ASN A 135 6.72 14.14 -10.76
CA ASN A 135 7.64 13.60 -9.74
C ASN A 135 8.50 14.71 -9.15
N THR A 136 8.63 14.77 -7.84
CA THR A 136 9.56 15.72 -7.21
C THR A 136 10.86 15.02 -6.81
N VAL A 137 11.95 15.32 -7.52
CA VAL A 137 13.28 14.77 -7.25
C VAL A 137 14.22 15.95 -6.97
N LEU A 138 14.90 15.92 -5.81
CA LEU A 138 15.80 17.01 -5.37
C LEU A 138 15.16 18.41 -5.41
N GLY A 139 13.86 18.50 -5.13
CA GLY A 139 13.10 19.76 -5.14
C GLY A 139 12.64 20.24 -6.53
N ARG A 140 12.93 19.49 -7.60
CA ARG A 140 12.49 19.81 -8.97
C ARG A 140 11.37 18.88 -9.40
N GLN A 141 10.36 19.42 -10.09
CA GLN A 141 9.33 18.62 -10.73
C GLN A 141 9.84 18.11 -12.09
N LEU A 142 9.81 16.80 -12.28
CA LEU A 142 10.32 16.13 -13.47
C LEU A 142 9.28 15.09 -13.97
N PRO A 143 9.15 14.91 -15.29
CA PRO A 143 8.40 13.79 -15.84
C PRO A 143 9.11 12.47 -15.54
N MET A 144 8.40 11.35 -15.75
CA MET A 144 8.83 10.02 -15.30
C MET A 144 10.27 9.64 -15.70
N GLU A 145 10.61 9.76 -16.98
CA GLU A 145 11.93 9.36 -17.49
C GLU A 145 13.09 10.14 -16.83
N PRO A 146 13.16 11.48 -16.90
CA PRO A 146 14.26 12.21 -16.25
C PRO A 146 14.21 12.10 -14.72
N ALA A 147 13.03 11.92 -14.10
CA ALA A 147 12.94 11.65 -12.67
C ALA A 147 13.62 10.32 -12.31
N LYS A 148 13.37 9.27 -13.10
CA LYS A 148 14.03 7.96 -12.95
C LYS A 148 15.54 8.11 -13.11
N GLU A 149 16.00 8.81 -14.14
CA GLU A 149 17.44 9.01 -14.35
C GLU A 149 18.11 9.72 -13.18
N GLU A 150 17.50 10.79 -12.67
CA GLU A 150 18.03 11.55 -11.53
C GLU A 150 18.03 10.74 -10.23
N VAL A 151 17.01 9.89 -10.01
CA VAL A 151 16.98 8.97 -8.87
C VAL A 151 18.12 7.96 -8.97
N PHE A 152 18.32 7.32 -10.12
CA PHE A 152 19.42 6.35 -10.32
C PHE A 152 20.80 7.01 -10.24
N ARG A 153 20.95 8.21 -10.80
CA ARG A 153 22.16 9.02 -10.71
C ARG A 153 22.49 9.38 -9.26
N SER A 154 21.48 9.77 -8.48
CA SER A 154 21.64 10.06 -7.06
C SER A 154 22.00 8.80 -6.25
N TRP A 155 21.47 7.64 -6.66
CA TRP A 155 21.68 6.37 -5.97
C TRP A 155 23.06 5.78 -6.23
N TYR A 156 23.43 5.55 -7.49
CA TYR A 156 24.65 4.84 -7.87
C TYR A 156 25.78 5.74 -8.37
N GLY A 157 25.52 7.05 -8.53
CA GLY A 157 26.43 7.99 -9.17
C GLY A 157 26.24 8.08 -10.68
N GLU A 158 26.87 9.07 -11.32
CA GLU A 158 26.69 9.38 -12.75
C GLU A 158 27.11 8.28 -13.72
N VAL A 159 28.19 7.57 -13.40
CA VAL A 159 28.79 6.57 -14.30
C VAL A 159 27.94 5.29 -14.27
N VAL A 160 27.64 4.78 -13.08
CA VAL A 160 26.83 3.57 -12.92
C VAL A 160 25.37 3.84 -13.27
N GLY A 161 24.84 5.02 -12.92
CA GLY A 161 23.47 5.41 -13.28
C GLY A 161 23.23 5.37 -14.78
N ARG A 162 24.15 5.94 -15.60
CA ARG A 162 24.06 5.87 -17.06
C ARG A 162 24.14 4.44 -17.60
N HIS A 163 25.02 3.60 -17.06
CA HIS A 163 25.10 2.19 -17.49
C HIS A 163 23.83 1.38 -17.15
N MET A 164 23.18 1.67 -16.02
CA MET A 164 21.92 1.03 -15.62
C MET A 164 20.72 1.44 -16.50
N LEU A 165 20.79 2.63 -17.12
CA LEU A 165 19.76 3.18 -18.01
C LEU A 165 20.03 2.89 -19.49
N GLY A 166 21.30 2.77 -19.89
CA GLY A 166 21.73 2.90 -21.27
C GLY A 166 21.78 1.64 -22.12
N GLU A 167 22.29 0.49 -21.66
CA GLU A 167 22.76 -0.53 -22.64
C GLU A 167 22.64 -2.01 -22.24
N GLY A 168 22.02 -2.34 -21.11
CA GLY A 168 21.85 -3.74 -20.71
C GLY A 168 20.38 -4.10 -20.58
N LYS A 169 19.88 -5.04 -21.40
CA LYS A 169 18.69 -5.82 -21.05
C LYS A 169 18.78 -6.18 -19.56
N TRP A 170 17.86 -5.66 -18.76
CA TRP A 170 17.73 -6.00 -17.36
C TRP A 170 17.55 -7.52 -17.26
N LYS A 171 18.64 -8.26 -16.99
CA LYS A 171 18.52 -9.64 -16.51
C LYS A 171 18.09 -9.53 -15.06
N GLY A 172 16.77 -9.49 -14.87
CA GLY A 172 16.19 -9.83 -13.58
C GLY A 172 16.81 -11.14 -13.13
N ARG A 173 17.45 -11.11 -11.96
CA ARG A 173 17.97 -12.32 -11.32
C ARG A 173 16.83 -12.99 -10.56
#